data_AF-A0A932LIN2-F1
#
_entry.id   AF-A0A932LIN2-F1
#
_cell.length_a   1.000
_cell.length_b   1.000
_cell.length_c   1.000
_cell.angle_alpha   90.00
_cell.angle_beta   90.00
_cell.angle_gamma   90.00
#
_symmetry.space_group_name_H-M   'P 1'
#
loop_
_entity.id
_entity.type
_entity.pdbx_description
1 polymer ?
#
loop_
_entity_poly.entity_id
_entity_poly.type
_entity_poly.pdbx_seq_one_letter_code
_entity_poly.pdbx_strand_id
1 'polypeptide(L)'
;MLSNLPPDVQAYVVSLVFGLSAPLLIFGMLRLPLRHFLAAIFASEPIEQFWMRLVLVVLVASGISQAVGFQPDKAAATNFVALIWNVADQIRHILDSLLWAMLCLFLPLLLAYTILHAGRRKNEAKESKEV
;
A
#
# COMPACT_ATOMS: atom_id res chain seq x y z
N MET A 1 -15.67 -26.56 1.08
CA MET A 1 -16.50 -25.86 0.07
C MET A 1 -15.70 -25.41 -1.16
N LEU A 2 -14.46 -24.92 -1.03
CA LEU A 2 -13.60 -24.54 -2.17
C LEU A 2 -13.16 -25.71 -3.08
N SER A 3 -13.12 -26.95 -2.56
CA SER A 3 -12.67 -28.14 -3.29
C SER A 3 -13.56 -28.57 -4.46
N ASN A 4 -14.77 -28.04 -4.58
CA ASN A 4 -15.72 -28.38 -5.65
C ASN A 4 -15.66 -27.40 -6.84
N LEU A 5 -14.85 -26.34 -6.76
CA LEU A 5 -14.72 -25.35 -7.83
C LEU A 5 -13.58 -25.71 -8.79
N PRO A 6 -13.67 -25.31 -10.08
CA PRO A 6 -12.55 -25.42 -11.01
C PRO A 6 -11.29 -24.76 -10.44
N PRO A 7 -10.09 -25.31 -10.68
CA PRO A 7 -8.83 -24.81 -10.12
C PRO A 7 -8.57 -23.33 -10.44
N ASP A 8 -9.00 -22.87 -11.62
CA ASP A 8 -8.90 -21.47 -12.04
C ASP A 8 -9.73 -20.53 -11.15
N VAL A 9 -10.93 -20.98 -10.76
CA VAL A 9 -11.80 -20.23 -9.85
C VAL A 9 -11.23 -20.23 -8.44
N GLN A 10 -10.62 -21.34 -8.00
CA GLN A 10 -9.94 -21.40 -6.70
C GLN A 10 -8.77 -20.41 -6.64
N ALA A 11 -7.92 -20.37 -7.67
CA ALA A 11 -6.83 -19.41 -7.76
C ALA A 11 -7.35 -17.97 -7.77
N TYR A 12 -8.38 -17.67 -8.56
CA TYR A 12 -9.01 -16.35 -8.58
C TYR A 12 -9.53 -15.92 -7.19
N VAL A 13 -10.24 -16.81 -6.48
CA VAL A 13 -10.75 -16.52 -5.14
C VAL A 13 -9.61 -16.31 -4.14
N VAL A 14 -8.56 -17.14 -4.19
CA VAL A 14 -7.38 -16.96 -3.35
C VAL A 14 -6.73 -15.61 -3.60
N SER A 15 -6.57 -15.22 -4.87
CA SER A 15 -5.99 -13.93 -5.25
C SER A 15 -6.85 -12.75 -4.84
N LEU A 16 -8.18 -12.88 -4.90
CA LEU A 16 -9.11 -11.86 -4.41
C LEU A 16 -9.02 -11.70 -2.89
N VAL A 17 -8.96 -12.82 -2.16
CA VAL A 17 -8.77 -12.80 -0.70
C VAL A 17 -7.43 -12.14 -0.36
N PHE A 18 -6.35 -12.52 -1.05
CA PHE A 18 -5.02 -11.94 -0.82
C PHE A 18 -4.95 -10.46 -1.20
N GLY A 19 -5.55 -10.07 -2.32
CA GLY A 19 -5.60 -8.70 -2.80
C GLY A 19 -6.39 -7.77 -1.87
N LEU A 20 -7.24 -8.30 -1.01
CA LEU A 20 -7.98 -7.54 -0.01
C LEU A 20 -7.32 -7.62 1.37
N SER A 21 -6.83 -8.80 1.77
CA SER A 21 -6.21 -9.00 3.08
C SER A 21 -4.83 -8.34 3.18
N ALA A 22 -4.00 -8.42 2.14
CA ALA A 22 -2.66 -7.84 2.14
C ALA A 22 -2.66 -6.32 2.37
N PRO A 23 -3.42 -5.49 1.61
CA PRO A 23 -3.45 -4.04 1.85
C PRO A 23 -4.02 -3.69 3.22
N LEU A 24 -5.02 -4.44 3.72
CA LEU A 24 -5.56 -4.21 5.06
C LEU A 24 -4.55 -4.52 6.16
N LEU A 25 -3.77 -5.59 6.01
CA LEU A 25 -2.74 -5.98 6.97
C LEU A 25 -1.61 -4.95 6.98
N ILE A 26 -1.15 -4.53 5.79
CA ILE A 26 -0.16 -3.45 5.64
C ILE A 26 -0.68 -2.15 6.26
N PHE A 27 -1.91 -1.74 5.95
CA PHE A 27 -2.50 -0.56 6.56
C PHE A 27 -2.61 -0.68 8.08
N GLY A 28 -3.00 -1.85 8.60
CA GLY A 28 -3.06 -2.13 10.03
C GLY A 28 -1.71 -1.95 10.72
N MET A 29 -0.62 -2.44 10.11
CA MET A 29 0.75 -2.27 10.61
C MET A 29 1.21 -0.82 10.52
N LEU A 30 0.86 -0.12 9.45
CA LEU A 30 1.28 1.27 9.20
C LEU A 30 0.43 2.31 9.92
N ARG A 31 -0.74 1.93 10.44
CA ARG A 31 -1.73 2.87 10.98
C ARG A 31 -1.15 3.80 12.06
N LEU A 32 -0.43 3.21 13.01
CA LEU A 32 0.17 3.94 14.13
C LEU A 32 1.31 4.88 13.66
N PRO A 33 2.34 4.40 12.93
CA PRO A 33 3.41 5.27 12.45
C PRO A 33 2.92 6.34 11.47
N LEU A 34 1.94 6.04 10.59
CA LEU A 34 1.34 7.06 9.72
C LEU A 34 0.72 8.18 10.53
N ARG A 35 -0.05 7.85 11.57
CA ARG A 35 -0.70 8.86 12.40
C ARG A 35 0.33 9.77 13.07
N HIS A 36 1.38 9.20 13.66
CA HIS A 36 2.47 10.00 14.25
C HIS A 36 3.15 10.90 13.22
N PHE A 37 3.39 10.39 12.02
CA PHE A 37 4.03 11.15 10.96
C PHE A 37 3.14 12.27 10.41
N LEU A 38 1.85 11.99 10.17
CA LEU A 38 0.88 12.99 9.73
C LEU A 38 0.66 14.08 10.77
N ALA A 39 0.61 13.71 12.06
CA ALA A 39 0.51 14.67 13.16
C ALA A 39 1.72 15.61 13.21
N ALA A 40 2.93 15.10 12.94
CA ALA A 40 4.14 15.92 12.88
C ALA A 40 4.15 16.93 11.72
N ILE A 41 3.45 16.64 10.62
CA ILE A 41 3.42 17.49 9.42
C ILE A 41 2.27 18.51 9.48
N PHE A 42 1.04 18.04 9.78
CA PHE A 42 -0.17 18.83 9.59
C PHE A 42 -0.73 19.45 10.88
N ALA A 43 -0.37 18.92 12.06
CA ALA A 43 -0.85 19.38 13.37
C ALA A 43 -2.38 19.60 13.45
N SER A 44 -3.15 18.86 12.65
CA SER A 44 -4.60 19.04 12.48
C SER A 44 -5.27 17.69 12.26
N GLU A 45 -6.06 17.27 13.24
CA GLU A 45 -6.77 15.98 13.24
C GLU A 45 -7.64 15.72 11.99
N PRO A 46 -8.44 16.67 11.46
CA PRO A 46 -9.25 16.39 10.27
C PRO A 46 -8.39 16.12 9.02
N ILE A 47 -7.24 16.79 8.89
CA ILE A 47 -6.31 16.56 7.76
C ILE A 47 -5.64 15.18 7.91
N GLU A 48 -5.23 14.82 9.12
CA GLU A 48 -4.69 13.49 9.41
C GLU A 48 -5.68 12.38 9.02
N GLN A 49 -6.96 12.51 9.42
CA GLN A 49 -7.99 11.53 9.08
C GLN A 49 -8.23 11.42 7.58
N PHE A 50 -8.21 12.54 6.85
CA PHE A 50 -8.33 12.54 5.39
C PHE A 50 -7.19 11.73 4.75
N TRP A 51 -5.93 12.00 5.12
CA TRP A 51 -4.77 11.28 4.59
C TRP A 51 -4.77 9.80 4.95
N MET A 52 -5.17 9.45 6.18
CA MET A 52 -5.34 8.06 6.61
C MET A 52 -6.34 7.30 5.74
N ARG A 53 -7.50 7.93 5.44
CA ARG A 53 -8.51 7.34 4.55
C ARG A 53 -8.00 7.23 3.12
N LEU A 54 -7.30 8.26 2.63
CA LEU A 54 -6.73 8.25 1.29
C LEU A 54 -5.71 7.11 1.12
N VAL A 55 -4.81 6.91 2.08
CA VAL A 55 -3.82 5.82 2.06
C VAL A 55 -4.51 4.46 2.05
N LEU A 56 -5.54 4.28 2.89
CA LEU A 56 -6.33 3.04 2.89
C LEU A 56 -6.98 2.79 1.52
N VAL A 57 -7.64 3.80 0.95
CA VAL A 57 -8.31 3.70 -0.35
C VAL A 57 -7.31 3.35 -1.45
N VAL A 58 -6.14 3.99 -1.47
CA VAL A 58 -5.09 3.71 -2.47
C VAL A 58 -4.56 2.28 -2.31
N LEU A 59 -4.23 1.83 -1.10
CA LEU A 59 -3.75 0.47 -0.87
C LEU A 59 -4.78 -0.58 -1.28
N VAL A 60 -6.05 -0.41 -0.88
CA VAL A 60 -7.13 -1.33 -1.24
C VAL A 60 -7.39 -1.32 -2.74
N ALA A 61 -7.44 -0.14 -3.38
CA ALA A 61 -7.63 -0.03 -4.82
C ALA A 61 -6.48 -0.71 -5.60
N SER A 62 -5.23 -0.52 -5.18
CA SER A 62 -4.07 -1.20 -5.77
C SER A 62 -4.15 -2.71 -5.61
N GLY A 63 -4.46 -3.21 -4.40
CA GLY A 63 -4.59 -4.65 -4.15
C GLY A 63 -5.70 -5.31 -4.95
N ILE A 64 -6.89 -4.69 -5.01
CA ILE A 64 -8.02 -5.18 -5.81
C ILE A 64 -7.70 -5.12 -7.30
N SER A 65 -7.09 -4.04 -7.79
CA SER A 65 -6.76 -3.90 -9.20
C SER A 65 -5.84 -5.02 -9.69
N GLN A 66 -4.85 -5.43 -8.88
CA GLN A 66 -3.96 -6.55 -9.21
C GLN A 66 -4.65 -7.92 -9.06
N ALA A 67 -5.54 -8.07 -8.08
CA ALA A 67 -6.31 -9.29 -7.91
C ALA A 67 -7.29 -9.54 -9.06
N VAL A 68 -7.98 -8.50 -9.53
CA VAL A 68 -8.93 -8.59 -10.66
C VAL A 68 -8.22 -8.77 -11.99
N GLY A 69 -7.01 -8.23 -12.14
CA GLY A 69 -6.18 -8.40 -13.33
C GLY A 69 -5.66 -9.84 -13.55
N PHE A 70 -5.96 -10.78 -12.65
CA PHE A 70 -5.52 -12.16 -12.79
C PHE A 70 -6.08 -12.82 -14.04
N GLN A 71 -5.18 -13.38 -14.85
CA GLN A 71 -5.55 -14.32 -15.89
C GLN A 71 -4.72 -15.60 -15.67
N PRO A 72 -5.34 -16.71 -15.25
CA PRO A 72 -4.61 -17.95 -15.07
C PRO A 72 -4.03 -18.39 -16.41
N ASP A 73 -2.74 -18.71 -16.40
CA ASP A 73 -2.04 -19.19 -17.59
C ASP A 73 -2.65 -20.55 -17.99
N LYS A 74 -2.79 -20.81 -19.29
CA LYS A 74 -3.50 -22.00 -19.81
C LYS A 74 -2.85 -23.32 -19.36
N ALA A 75 -1.57 -23.28 -18.99
CA ALA A 75 -0.82 -24.40 -18.42
C ALA A 75 -1.14 -24.69 -16.94
N ALA A 76 -1.76 -23.75 -16.21
CA ALA A 76 -2.14 -23.91 -14.81
C ALA A 76 -3.40 -24.77 -14.62
N ALA A 77 -4.22 -24.92 -15.66
CA ALA A 77 -5.44 -25.72 -15.62
C ALA A 77 -5.18 -27.24 -15.55
N THR A 78 -3.98 -27.70 -15.96
CA THR A 78 -3.63 -29.13 -16.05
C THR A 78 -2.59 -29.59 -15.03
N ASN A 79 -1.80 -28.68 -14.45
CA ASN A 79 -0.71 -29.02 -13.52
C ASN A 79 -0.83 -28.25 -12.21
N PHE A 80 -1.00 -28.97 -11.09
CA PHE A 80 -1.10 -28.38 -9.75
C PHE A 80 0.14 -27.55 -9.34
N VAL A 81 1.34 -27.97 -9.75
CA VAL A 81 2.58 -27.22 -9.50
C VAL A 81 2.58 -25.88 -10.24
N ALA A 82 2.06 -25.84 -11.48
CA ALA A 82 1.94 -24.61 -12.25
C ALA A 82 0.91 -23.65 -11.62
N LEU A 83 -0.16 -24.19 -11.04
CA LEU A 83 -1.13 -23.40 -10.26
C LEU A 83 -0.48 -22.71 -9.06
N ILE A 84 0.33 -23.43 -8.27
CA ILE A 84 1.04 -22.86 -7.11
C ILE A 84 1.99 -21.74 -7.54
N TRP A 85 2.77 -21.96 -8.60
CA TRP A 85 3.69 -20.95 -9.11
C TRP A 85 2.96 -19.70 -9.61
N ASN A 86 1.82 -19.87 -10.28
CA ASN A 86 1.03 -18.75 -10.77
C ASN A 86 0.44 -17.92 -9.62
N VAL A 87 -0.07 -18.58 -8.58
CA VAL A 87 -0.53 -17.89 -7.36
C VAL A 87 0.62 -17.15 -6.67
N ALA A 88 1.80 -17.76 -6.57
CA ALA A 88 2.97 -17.13 -5.97
C ALA A 88 3.42 -15.88 -6.74
N ASP A 89 3.46 -15.96 -8.08
CA ASP A 89 3.85 -14.83 -8.92
C ASP A 89 2.82 -13.70 -8.82
N GLN A 90 1.54 -14.03 -8.71
CA GLN A 90 0.52 -13.02 -8.49
C GLN A 90 0.62 -12.36 -7.11
N ILE A 91 0.88 -13.13 -6.04
CA ILE A 91 1.14 -12.56 -4.71
C ILE A 91 2.31 -11.59 -4.78
N ARG A 92 3.38 -11.95 -5.48
CA ARG A 92 4.53 -11.06 -5.71
C ARG A 92 4.10 -9.78 -6.43
N HIS A 93 3.32 -9.86 -7.50
CA HIS A 93 2.83 -8.67 -8.20
C HIS A 93 1.97 -7.75 -7.32
N ILE A 94 1.10 -8.32 -6.48
CA ILE A 94 0.32 -7.57 -5.50
C ILE A 94 1.27 -6.84 -4.53
N LEU A 95 2.28 -7.54 -4.00
CA LEU A 95 3.25 -6.94 -3.08
C LEU A 95 4.10 -5.85 -3.73
N ASP A 96 4.59 -6.06 -4.95
CA ASP A 96 5.35 -5.07 -5.71
C ASP A 96 4.51 -3.81 -5.98
N SER A 97 3.23 -3.99 -6.34
CA SER A 97 2.31 -2.87 -6.55
C SER A 97 2.04 -2.09 -5.26
N LEU A 98 1.85 -2.79 -4.14
CA LEU A 98 1.65 -2.16 -2.82
C LEU A 98 2.91 -1.41 -2.36
N LEU A 99 4.11 -1.95 -2.62
CA LEU A 99 5.38 -1.28 -2.36
C LEU A 99 5.50 0.02 -3.16
N TRP A 100 5.18 -0.01 -4.45
CA TRP A 100 5.17 1.20 -5.29
C TRP A 100 4.15 2.23 -4.82
N ALA A 101 2.94 1.79 -4.45
CA ALA A 101 1.92 2.68 -3.90
C ALA A 101 2.40 3.36 -2.62
N MET A 102 3.05 2.61 -1.72
CA MET A 102 3.67 3.17 -0.52
C MET A 102 4.77 4.17 -0.88
N LEU A 103 5.70 3.83 -1.77
CA LEU A 103 6.76 4.76 -2.18
C LEU A 103 6.18 6.07 -2.71
N CYS A 104 5.21 6.01 -3.62
CA CYS A 104 4.54 7.18 -4.18
C CYS A 104 3.78 8.01 -3.14
N LEU A 105 3.24 7.39 -2.09
CA LEU A 105 2.59 8.10 -0.98
C LEU A 105 3.62 8.72 -0.02
N PHE A 106 4.65 7.99 0.39
CA PHE A 106 5.57 8.44 1.43
C PHE A 106 6.64 9.41 0.93
N LEU A 107 7.15 9.27 -0.31
CA LEU A 107 8.21 10.16 -0.83
C LEU A 107 7.79 11.64 -0.79
N PRO A 108 6.61 12.02 -1.32
CA PRO A 108 6.16 13.41 -1.30
C PRO A 108 5.94 13.94 0.11
N LEU A 109 5.38 13.13 1.03
CA LEU A 109 5.21 13.56 2.42
C LEU A 109 6.56 13.77 3.12
N LEU A 110 7.55 12.90 2.87
CA LEU A 110 8.89 13.03 3.43
C LEU A 110 9.63 14.25 2.87
N LEU A 111 9.43 14.54 1.58
CA LEU A 111 9.93 15.76 0.96
C LEU A 111 9.27 17.01 1.57
N ALA A 112 7.94 17.00 1.77
CA ALA A 112 7.24 18.10 2.41
C ALA A 112 7.74 18.34 3.84
N TYR A 113 7.93 17.28 4.63
CA TYR A 113 8.48 17.37 5.98
C TYR A 113 9.90 17.97 5.99
N THR A 114 10.79 17.48 5.12
CA THR A 114 12.17 17.99 5.05
C THR A 114 12.22 19.46 4.62
N ILE A 115 11.40 19.88 3.66
CA ILE A 115 11.30 21.29 3.25
C ILE A 115 10.81 22.17 4.40
N LEU A 116 9.74 21.77 5.09
CA LEU A 116 9.16 22.54 6.20
C LEU A 116 10.14 22.69 7.37
N HIS A 117 10.85 21.62 7.74
CA HIS A 117 11.82 21.67 8.83
C HIS A 117 13.14 22.34 8.44
N ALA A 118 13.63 22.16 7.21
CA ALA A 118 14.80 22.90 6.73
C ALA A 118 14.52 24.41 6.63
N GLY A 119 13.30 24.78 6.19
CA GLY A 119 12.85 26.16 6.14
C GLY A 119 12.76 26.82 7.51
N ARG A 120 12.21 26.13 8.52
CA ARG A 120 12.15 26.65 9.92
C ARG A 120 13.53 26.93 10.49
N ARG A 121 14.48 26.00 10.36
CA ARG A 121 15.86 26.21 10.85
C ARG A 121 16.55 27.41 10.19
N LYS A 122 16.26 27.69 8.92
CA LYS A 122 16.82 28.83 8.20
C LYS A 122 16.27 30.17 8.70
N ASN A 123 15.00 30.22 9.10
CA ASN A 123 14.37 31.42 9.65
C ASN A 123 14.84 31.71 11.08
N GLU A 124 14.93 30.69 11.93
CA GLU A 124 15.48 30.82 13.30
C GLU A 124 16.95 31.28 13.28
N ALA A 125 17.76 30.79 12.33
CA ALA A 125 19.14 31.23 12.15
C ALA A 125 19.30 32.67 11.61
N LYS A 126 18.23 33.24 11.02
CA LYS A 126 18.21 34.65 10.60
C LYS A 126 17.86 35.58 11.76
N GLU A 127 16.83 35.25 12.54
CA GLU A 127 16.45 36.06 13.72
C GLU A 127 17.58 36.13 14.75
N SER A 128 18.32 35.04 14.97
CA SER A 128 19.46 35.03 15.90
C SER A 128 20.69 35.84 15.43
N LYS A 129 20.71 36.35 14.19
CA LYS A 129 21.78 37.22 13.67
C LYS A 129 21.40 38.69 13.63
N GLU A 130 20.11 39.01 13.78
CA GLU A 130 19.60 40.38 13.82
C GLU A 130 19.43 40.90 15.26
N VAL A 131 19.62 40.04 16.26
CA VAL A 131 19.75 40.37 17.69
C VAL A 131 21.23 40.40 18.08
#